data_AF-A0A944K5V7-F1
#
_entry.id   AF-A0A944K5V7-F1
#
_cell.length_a   1.000
_cell.length_b   1.000
_cell.length_c   1.000
_cell.angle_alpha   90.00
_cell.angle_beta   90.00
_cell.angle_gamma   90.00
#
_symmetry.space_group_name_H-M   'P 1'
#
loop_
_entity.id
_entity.type
_entity.pdbx_description
1 polymer ?
#
loop_
_entity_poly.entity_id
_entity_poly.type
_entity_poly.pdbx_seq_one_letter_code
_entity_poly.pdbx_strand_id
1 'polypeptide(L)'
;MQNIEAIVDELLAQLAAARDVPADAQPAEIIVSSLDQMRFLVAVEERLDTMLEVGEVFPFDLTSRENLVKSVTELVGEAAA
;
A
#
# COMPACT_ATOMS: atom_id res chain seq x y z
N MET A 1 -12.68 4.49 12.67
CA MET A 1 -11.24 4.24 12.46
C MET A 1 -11.15 3.27 11.30
N GLN A 2 -10.78 3.73 10.10
CA GLN A 2 -10.62 2.84 8.94
C GLN A 2 -9.58 1.78 9.30
N ASN A 3 -9.85 0.53 8.94
CA ASN A 3 -8.92 -0.57 9.21
C ASN A 3 -7.87 -0.59 8.09
N ILE A 4 -6.74 0.12 8.31
CA ILE A 4 -5.63 0.22 7.34
C ILE A 4 -5.12 -1.16 6.96
N GLU A 5 -5.04 -2.10 7.91
CA GLU A 5 -4.63 -3.47 7.64
C GLU A 5 -5.56 -4.15 6.63
N ALA A 6 -6.88 -4.03 6.82
CA ALA A 6 -7.86 -4.58 5.86
C ALA A 6 -7.75 -3.93 4.49
N ILE A 7 -7.53 -2.61 4.43
CA ILE A 7 -7.33 -1.88 3.17
C ILE A 7 -6.09 -2.39 2.43
N VAL A 8 -4.96 -2.52 3.14
CA VAL A 8 -3.71 -3.03 2.57
C VAL A 8 -3.87 -4.47 2.10
N ASP A 9 -4.53 -5.33 2.87
CA ASP A 9 -4.79 -6.73 2.49
C ASP A 9 -5.64 -6.84 1.23
N GLU A 10 -6.73 -6.08 1.15
CA GLU A 10 -7.58 -6.05 -0.04
C GLU A 10 -6.82 -5.56 -1.28
N LEU A 11 -6.00 -4.53 -1.11
CA LEU A 11 -5.18 -3.97 -2.18
C LEU A 11 -4.10 -4.94 -2.66
N LEU A 12 -3.40 -5.60 -1.73
CA LEU A 12 -2.43 -6.63 -2.06
C LEU A 12 -3.10 -7.80 -2.77
N ALA A 13 -4.29 -8.24 -2.34
CA ALA A 13 -5.03 -9.29 -3.01
C ALA A 13 -5.42 -8.89 -4.44
N GLN A 14 -5.83 -7.64 -4.68
CA GLN A 14 -6.17 -7.14 -6.01
C GLN A 14 -4.94 -7.07 -6.93
N LEU A 15 -3.82 -6.56 -6.42
CA LEU A 15 -2.57 -6.49 -7.18
C LEU A 15 -2.00 -7.88 -7.45
N ALA A 16 -2.10 -8.79 -6.48
CA ALA A 16 -1.69 -10.18 -6.62
C ALA A 16 -2.52 -10.89 -7.72
N ALA A 17 -3.84 -10.72 -7.69
CA ALA A 17 -4.74 -11.27 -8.71
C ALA A 17 -4.45 -10.72 -10.12
N ALA A 18 -4.15 -9.42 -10.23
CA ALA A 18 -3.79 -8.80 -11.51
C ALA A 18 -2.47 -9.35 -12.09
N ARG A 19 -1.61 -9.92 -11.24
CA ARG A 19 -0.30 -10.45 -11.59
C ARG A 19 -0.22 -11.97 -11.64
N ASP A 20 -1.33 -12.65 -11.32
CA ASP A 20 -1.37 -14.11 -11.19
C ASP A 20 -0.37 -14.66 -10.16
N VAL A 21 -0.26 -13.97 -9.01
CA VAL A 21 0.54 -14.44 -7.85
C VAL A 21 -0.36 -14.67 -6.63
N PRO A 22 0.05 -15.52 -5.66
CA PRO A 22 -0.71 -15.74 -4.45
C PRO A 22 -0.90 -14.45 -3.63
N ALA A 23 -2.08 -14.28 -3.03
CA ALA A 23 -2.39 -13.10 -2.20
C ALA A 23 -1.63 -13.06 -0.87
N ASP A 24 -1.06 -14.19 -0.44
CA ASP A 24 -0.19 -14.33 0.73
C ASP A 24 1.30 -14.21 0.38
N ALA A 25 1.64 -13.95 -0.89
CA ALA A 25 3.01 -13.65 -1.32
C ALA A 25 3.52 -12.37 -0.63
N GLN A 26 4.85 -12.22 -0.59
CA GLN A 26 5.45 -11.04 0.03
C GLN A 26 5.07 -9.77 -0.75
N PRO A 27 4.90 -8.60 -0.10
CA PRO A 27 4.60 -7.36 -0.81
C PRO A 27 5.63 -7.03 -1.90
N ALA A 28 6.91 -7.36 -1.69
CA ALA A 28 7.96 -7.21 -2.69
C ALA A 28 7.80 -8.10 -3.94
N GLU A 29 7.02 -9.19 -3.87
CA GLU A 29 6.70 -10.05 -5.02
C GLU A 29 5.45 -9.56 -5.78
N ILE A 30 4.56 -8.86 -5.08
CA ILE A 30 3.32 -8.29 -5.63
C ILE A 30 3.59 -6.90 -6.24
N ILE A 31 4.32 -6.05 -5.53
CA ILE A 31 4.62 -4.66 -5.89
C ILE A 31 6.08 -4.58 -6.35
N VAL A 32 6.34 -4.95 -7.62
CA VAL A 32 7.73 -5.07 -8.12
C VAL A 32 8.21 -3.84 -8.91
N SER A 33 7.31 -2.92 -9.24
CA SER A 33 7.62 -1.76 -10.07
C SER A 33 7.16 -0.46 -9.41
N SER A 34 7.77 0.67 -9.81
CA SER A 34 7.33 2.00 -9.40
C SER A 34 5.89 2.30 -9.86
N LEU A 35 5.45 1.70 -10.98
CA LEU A 35 4.06 1.78 -11.42
C LEU A 35 3.11 1.05 -10.47
N ASP A 36 3.51 -0.12 -9.95
CA ASP A 36 2.71 -0.84 -8.95
C ASP A 36 2.65 -0.07 -7.63
N GLN A 37 3.74 0.58 -7.23
CA GLN A 37 3.77 1.45 -6.05
C GLN A 37 2.85 2.66 -6.21
N MET A 38 2.84 3.32 -7.38
CA MET A 38 1.89 4.39 -7.69
C MET A 38 0.44 3.90 -7.67
N ARG A 39 0.15 2.75 -8.29
CA ARG A 39 -1.20 2.16 -8.29
C ARG A 39 -1.67 1.82 -6.88
N PHE A 40 -0.78 1.25 -6.07
CA PHE A 40 -1.06 0.96 -4.67
C PHE A 40 -1.36 2.24 -3.90
N LEU A 41 -0.51 3.27 -4.00
CA LEU A 41 -0.71 4.57 -3.36
C LEU A 41 -2.08 5.18 -3.72
N VAL A 42 -2.37 5.32 -5.01
CA VAL A 42 -3.63 5.93 -5.47
C VAL A 42 -4.83 5.14 -4.94
N ALA A 43 -4.75 3.82 -4.94
CA ALA A 43 -5.82 2.98 -4.45
C ALA A 43 -5.97 2.99 -2.91
N VAL A 44 -4.90 3.32 -2.16
CA VAL A 44 -4.95 3.67 -0.73
C VAL A 44 -5.65 5.01 -0.53
N GLU A 45 -5.24 6.05 -1.27
CA GLU A 45 -5.83 7.39 -1.21
C GLU A 45 -7.34 7.36 -1.48
N GLU A 46 -7.76 6.64 -2.52
CA GLU A 46 -9.18 6.46 -2.88
C GLU A 46 -10.00 5.78 -1.77
N ARG A 47 -9.43 4.80 -1.06
CA ARG A 47 -10.13 4.09 0.03
C ARG A 47 -10.19 4.90 1.32
N LEU A 48 -9.15 5.70 1.55
CA LEU A 48 -9.06 6.55 2.73
C LEU A 48 -9.75 7.90 2.55
N ASP A 49 -10.14 8.24 1.32
CA ASP A 49 -10.68 9.55 0.95
C ASP A 49 -9.74 10.69 1.41
N THR A 50 -8.43 10.46 1.27
CA THR A 50 -7.38 11.39 1.67
C THR A 50 -6.29 11.43 0.61
N MET A 51 -5.72 12.60 0.39
CA MET A 51 -4.57 12.78 -0.48
C MET A 51 -3.31 12.62 0.37
N LEU A 52 -2.43 11.69 0.00
CA LEU A 52 -1.19 11.39 0.70
C LEU A 52 -0.03 12.05 -0.03
N GLU A 53 0.59 13.05 0.60
CA GLU A 53 1.78 13.69 0.03
C GLU A 53 3.00 12.76 0.14
N VAL A 54 3.27 12.03 -0.94
CA VAL A 54 4.55 11.32 -1.11
C VAL A 54 5.57 12.25 -1.75
N GLY A 55 6.76 12.33 -1.13
CA GLY A 55 7.92 13.04 -1.69
C GLY A 55 8.54 12.31 -2.90
N GLU A 56 9.81 12.60 -3.19
CA GLU A 56 10.53 12.02 -4.35
C GLU A 56 10.77 10.51 -4.27
N VAL A 57 10.59 9.89 -3.08
CA VAL A 57 10.82 8.46 -2.83
C VAL A 57 9.55 7.85 -2.25
N PHE A 58 9.10 6.74 -2.83
CA PHE A 58 7.99 5.96 -2.27
C PHE A 58 8.39 5.41 -0.89
N PRO A 59 7.62 5.67 0.17
CA PRO A 59 7.97 5.33 1.55
C PRO A 59 7.52 3.92 1.95
N PHE A 60 6.97 3.13 1.02
CA PHE A 60 6.44 1.80 1.34
C PHE A 60 7.56 0.79 1.59
N ASP A 61 7.63 0.29 2.82
CA ASP A 61 8.46 -0.85 3.15
C ASP A 61 7.77 -2.15 2.70
N LEU A 62 8.29 -2.74 1.62
CA LEU A 62 7.76 -3.96 1.01
C LEU A 62 8.35 -5.25 1.58
N THR A 63 9.22 -5.17 2.60
CA THR A 63 9.88 -6.35 3.19
C THR A 63 8.92 -7.29 3.91
N SER A 64 7.82 -6.76 4.46
CA SER A 64 6.77 -7.55 5.08
C SER A 64 5.44 -6.82 5.03
N ARG A 65 4.33 -7.56 5.14
CA ARG A 65 2.99 -6.97 5.20
C ARG A 65 2.84 -6.06 6.42
N GLU A 66 3.40 -6.43 7.56
CA GLU A 66 3.40 -5.60 8.77
C GLU A 66 4.11 -4.26 8.53
N ASN A 67 5.27 -4.28 7.86
CA ASN A 67 6.00 -3.05 7.56
C ASN A 67 5.26 -2.18 6.54
N LEU A 68 4.62 -2.79 5.54
CA LEU A 68 3.79 -2.05 4.59
C LEU A 68 2.61 -1.35 5.29
N VAL A 69 1.92 -2.05 6.19
CA VAL A 69 0.83 -1.47 6.99
C VAL A 69 1.36 -0.32 7.86
N LYS A 70 2.55 -0.47 8.46
CA LYS A 70 3.20 0.62 9.22
C LYS A 70 3.49 1.82 8.32
N SER A 71 4.12 1.62 7.15
CA SER A 71 4.40 2.71 6.19
C SER A 71 3.13 3.46 5.78
N VAL A 72 2.03 2.75 5.50
CA VAL A 72 0.74 3.39 5.18
C VAL A 72 0.19 4.14 6.39
N THR A 73 0.28 3.55 7.59
CA THR A 73 -0.20 4.18 8.83
C THR A 73 0.55 5.46 9.16
N GLU A 74 1.87 5.46 8.98
CA GLU A 74 2.73 6.63 9.18
C GLU A 74 2.36 7.74 8.18
N LEU A 75 2.22 7.41 6.89
CA LEU A 75 1.80 8.37 5.86
C LEU A 75 0.44 9.00 6.15
N VAL A 76 -0.53 8.20 6.57
CA VAL A 76 -1.87 8.69 6.92
C VAL A 76 -1.81 9.57 8.17
N GLY A 77 -0.95 9.23 9.13
CA GLY A 77 -0.69 10.05 10.31
C GLY A 77 -0.07 11.40 9.98
N GLU A 78 0.86 11.45 9.02
CA GLU A 78 1.47 12.69 8.53
C GLU A 78 0.48 13.55 7.74
N ALA A 79 -0.37 12.96 6.90
CA ALA A 79 -1.37 13.69 6.13
C ALA A 79 -2.52 14.27 6.97
N ALA A 80 -2.77 13.68 8.15
CA ALA A 80 -3.80 14.14 9.09
C ALA A 80 -3.30 15.17 10.11
N ALA A 81 -2.00 15.49 10.11
CA ALA A 81 -1.35 16.42 11.03
C ALA A 81 -1.42 17.88 10.53
#